data_AF-A0A0G0V7C2-F1
#
_entry.id   AF-A0A0G0V7C2-F1
#
_cell.length_a   1.000
_cell.length_b   1.000
_cell.length_c   1.000
_cell.angle_alpha   90.00
_cell.angle_beta   90.00
_cell.angle_gamma   90.00
#
_symmetry.space_group_name_H-M   'P 1'
#
loop_
_entity.id
_entity.type
_entity.pdbx_description
1 polymer ?
#
loop_
_entity_poly.entity_id
_entity_poly.type
_entity_poly.pdbx_seq_one_letter_code
_entity_poly.pdbx_strand_id
1 'polypeptide(L)'
;KLIIEVDGKIHQIPENEESDEVRTKWLESKEFKVIRFKNEEVLSDPEKVLSEILKVLLFGEDLGGTSRILLATVKGDVHDIGKNIVGVVLGCNNYEVVDLGVMVSADKILQTAIDNKVDVIGLSGLITPSLDEMVYVAMEMERRGFKIPLLIGGATTSRVHTAVKIAPNYSSPVVHVLDASRSVPVVSNLINPDNKIQSDYIQSIKVEYEKVRIDHSKKRAAKNFVSLSQARQNRFISDWNKIQIKKPEMLGVSVLKNYSLSALRKYIDWTPFFMTWELKGKYPAIFDSDKYGREVGGLFEIRKEIV
;
A
#
# COMPACT_ATOMS: atom_id res chain seq x y z
N LYS A 1 22.81 23.89 7.49
CA LYS A 1 22.36 25.23 7.02
C LYS A 1 22.66 25.30 5.52
N LEU A 2 21.77 25.83 4.68
CA LEU A 2 21.99 25.86 3.22
C LEU A 2 22.44 27.25 2.75
N ILE A 3 23.46 27.29 1.92
CA ILE A 3 23.92 28.45 1.15
C ILE A 3 23.70 28.12 -0.31
N ILE A 4 23.07 29.05 -1.02
CA ILE A 4 22.80 28.97 -2.45
C ILE A 4 23.63 30.06 -3.09
N GLU A 5 24.53 29.69 -3.99
CA GLU A 5 25.32 30.64 -4.77
C GLU A 5 24.86 30.60 -6.22
N VAL A 6 24.77 31.78 -6.83
CA VAL A 6 24.44 31.93 -8.24
C VAL A 6 25.65 32.57 -8.91
N ASP A 7 26.36 31.76 -9.68
CA ASP A 7 27.64 32.14 -10.25
C ASP A 7 27.42 32.93 -11.56
N GLY A 8 27.92 34.16 -11.56
CA GLY A 8 27.98 35.02 -12.75
C GLY A 8 29.19 34.74 -13.65
N LYS A 9 29.29 35.45 -14.78
CA LYS A 9 30.33 35.26 -15.82
C LYS A 9 31.80 35.45 -15.35
N ILE A 10 32.03 35.88 -14.11
CA ILE A 10 33.37 36.16 -13.54
C ILE A 10 33.98 34.88 -12.91
N HIS A 11 33.19 33.82 -12.68
CA HIS A 11 33.65 32.55 -12.09
C HIS A 11 34.27 31.56 -13.10
N GLN A 12 34.37 31.94 -14.38
CA GLN A 12 35.00 31.12 -15.43
C GLN A 12 36.51 31.43 -15.62
N ILE A 13 37.07 32.27 -14.75
CA ILE A 13 38.50 32.61 -14.75
C ILE A 13 39.21 31.59 -13.83
N PRO A 14 40.31 30.94 -14.25
CA PRO A 14 40.95 29.85 -13.49
C PRO A 14 41.31 30.22 -12.04
N GLU A 15 41.66 31.49 -11.80
CA GLU A 15 42.02 32.03 -10.48
C GLU A 15 40.82 32.07 -9.51
N ASN A 16 39.60 32.16 -10.03
CA ASN A 16 38.38 32.17 -9.22
C ASN A 16 37.84 30.77 -8.92
N GLU A 17 38.10 29.78 -9.80
CA GLU A 17 37.72 28.38 -9.55
C GLU A 17 38.45 27.82 -8.31
N GLU A 18 39.75 28.12 -8.18
CA GLU A 18 40.55 27.68 -7.02
C GLU A 18 40.09 28.39 -5.73
N SER A 19 39.78 29.69 -5.80
CA SER A 19 39.21 30.45 -4.69
C SER A 19 37.85 29.91 -4.24
N ASP A 20 37.02 29.50 -5.21
CA ASP A 20 35.69 28.95 -4.99
C ASP A 20 35.70 27.57 -4.35
N GLU A 21 36.63 26.71 -4.74
CA GLU A 21 36.83 25.43 -4.06
C GLU A 21 37.27 25.62 -2.61
N VAL A 22 38.21 26.54 -2.36
CA VAL A 22 38.69 26.84 -1.00
C VAL A 22 37.56 27.41 -0.14
N ARG A 23 36.74 28.30 -0.71
CA ARG A 23 35.57 28.88 -0.03
C ARG A 23 34.51 27.83 0.27
N THR A 24 34.22 26.94 -0.68
CA THR A 24 33.26 25.83 -0.50
C THR A 24 33.73 24.90 0.63
N LYS A 25 34.99 24.47 0.62
CA LYS A 25 35.59 23.62 1.68
C LYS A 25 35.54 24.30 3.04
N TRP A 26 35.76 25.62 3.09
CA TRP A 26 35.64 26.38 4.34
C TRP A 26 34.20 26.44 4.86
N LEU A 27 33.22 26.68 3.99
CA LEU A 27 31.79 26.69 4.36
C LEU A 27 31.31 25.32 4.85
N GLU A 28 31.74 24.24 4.18
CA GLU A 28 31.45 22.86 4.58
C GLU A 28 32.05 22.54 5.95
N SER A 29 33.28 23.02 6.24
CA SER A 29 33.90 22.88 7.58
C SER A 29 33.12 23.57 8.70
N LYS A 30 32.18 24.46 8.36
CA LYS A 30 31.30 25.21 9.26
C LYS A 30 29.85 24.67 9.26
N GLU A 31 29.63 23.47 8.73
CA GLU A 31 28.31 22.80 8.63
C GLU A 31 27.31 23.56 7.72
N PHE A 32 27.82 24.39 6.81
CA PHE A 32 27.02 24.94 5.72
C PHE A 32 27.13 24.03 4.50
N LYS A 33 25.98 23.71 3.90
CA LYS A 33 25.90 23.05 2.60
C LYS A 33 25.85 24.13 1.53
N VAL A 34 26.66 24.01 0.48
CA VAL A 34 26.71 24.98 -0.61
C VAL A 34 26.20 24.32 -1.87
N ILE A 35 25.20 24.93 -2.52
CA ILE A 35 24.77 24.55 -3.87
C ILE A 35 24.99 25.73 -4.80
N ARG A 36 25.47 25.45 -6.02
CA ARG A 36 25.86 26.45 -7.00
C ARG A 36 25.05 26.27 -8.27
N PHE A 37 24.53 27.36 -8.81
CA PHE A 37 23.86 27.40 -10.09
C PHE A 37 24.50 28.46 -10.98
N LYS A 38 24.66 28.19 -12.27
CA LYS A 38 25.05 29.24 -13.21
C LYS A 38 23.87 30.15 -13.49
N ASN A 39 24.14 31.43 -13.77
CA ASN A 39 23.12 32.37 -14.24
C ASN A 39 22.29 31.81 -15.41
N GLU A 40 22.91 31.09 -16.33
CA GLU A 40 22.23 30.48 -17.48
C GLU A 40 21.24 29.40 -17.05
N GLU A 41 21.59 28.55 -16.08
CA GLU A 41 20.71 27.47 -15.59
C GLU A 41 19.48 28.04 -14.88
N VAL A 42 19.67 29.08 -14.07
CA VAL A 42 18.57 29.77 -13.38
C VAL A 42 17.61 30.43 -14.37
N LEU A 43 18.12 30.99 -15.46
CA LEU A 43 17.31 31.67 -16.47
C LEU A 43 16.65 30.69 -17.45
N SER A 44 17.30 29.56 -17.77
CA SER A 44 16.78 28.60 -18.74
C SER A 44 15.76 27.63 -18.14
N ASP A 45 15.95 27.22 -16.88
CA ASP A 45 15.13 26.19 -16.24
C ASP A 45 14.95 26.44 -14.73
N PRO A 46 14.12 27.43 -14.36
CA PRO A 46 13.90 27.77 -12.97
C PRO A 46 13.20 26.65 -12.17
N GLU A 47 12.40 25.79 -12.82
CA GLU A 47 11.74 24.67 -12.13
C GLU A 47 12.73 23.59 -11.71
N LYS A 48 13.70 23.26 -12.58
CA LYS A 48 14.77 22.33 -12.23
C LYS A 48 15.62 22.86 -11.07
N VAL A 49 16.00 24.14 -11.12
CA VAL A 49 16.78 24.79 -10.04
C VAL A 49 16.01 24.76 -8.73
N LEU A 50 14.71 25.10 -8.76
CA LEU A 50 13.86 25.03 -7.58
C LEU A 50 13.73 23.60 -7.03
N SER A 51 13.60 22.61 -7.93
CA SER A 51 13.56 21.19 -7.55
C SER A 51 14.84 20.75 -6.84
N GLU A 52 16.02 21.15 -7.33
CA GLU A 52 17.30 20.84 -6.70
C GLU A 52 17.48 21.52 -5.34
N ILE A 53 17.06 22.78 -5.22
CA ILE A 53 17.06 23.51 -3.93
C ILE A 53 16.14 22.81 -2.93
N LEU A 54 14.90 22.50 -3.34
CA LEU A 54 13.92 21.78 -2.52
C LEU A 54 14.45 20.41 -2.14
N LYS A 55 15.13 19.72 -3.05
CA LYS A 55 15.75 18.42 -2.76
C LYS A 55 16.73 18.53 -1.59
N VAL A 56 17.56 19.56 -1.59
CA VAL A 56 18.54 19.75 -0.52
C VAL A 56 17.91 20.24 0.79
N LEU A 57 16.92 21.13 0.72
CA LEU A 57 16.21 21.65 1.89
C LEU A 57 15.36 20.58 2.58
N LEU A 58 14.74 19.70 1.80
CA LEU A 58 13.84 18.66 2.29
C LEU A 58 14.57 17.37 2.64
N PHE A 59 15.63 17.00 1.90
CA PHE A 59 16.21 15.66 1.98
C PHE A 59 17.67 15.60 2.45
N GLY A 60 18.33 16.72 2.80
CA GLY A 60 19.75 16.68 3.20
C GLY A 60 20.61 16.14 2.07
N GLU A 61 21.83 15.68 2.31
CA GLU A 61 22.50 14.77 1.36
C GLU A 61 22.16 13.32 1.71
N ASP A 62 22.39 12.41 0.77
CA ASP A 62 22.20 10.96 0.81
C ASP A 62 22.74 10.31 2.10
N LEU A 63 21.95 10.43 3.17
CA LEU A 63 22.14 9.77 4.46
C LEU A 63 21.56 8.35 4.36
N GLY A 64 22.09 7.55 3.43
CA GLY A 64 21.61 6.19 3.15
C GLY A 64 20.34 6.18 2.31
N GLY A 65 20.41 5.49 1.17
CA GLY A 65 19.37 5.51 0.14
C GLY A 65 17.94 5.36 0.67
N THR A 66 17.04 6.16 0.08
CA THR A 66 15.59 6.11 0.28
C THR A 66 15.11 4.65 0.23
N SER A 67 14.55 4.15 1.33
CA SER A 67 14.12 2.75 1.36
C SER A 67 13.04 2.50 0.32
N ARG A 68 13.20 1.39 -0.41
CA ARG A 68 12.41 1.06 -1.58
C ARG A 68 11.42 -0.04 -1.27
N ILE A 69 10.17 0.17 -1.64
CA ILE A 69 9.06 -0.73 -1.34
C ILE A 69 8.42 -1.18 -2.64
N LEU A 70 8.39 -2.48 -2.88
CA LEU A 70 7.66 -3.05 -4.00
C LEU A 70 6.22 -3.34 -3.59
N LEU A 71 5.25 -2.85 -4.36
CA LEU A 71 3.84 -3.18 -4.19
C LEU A 71 3.32 -3.95 -5.41
N ALA A 72 2.55 -5.01 -5.16
CA ALA A 72 1.91 -5.79 -6.23
C ALA A 72 0.56 -6.34 -5.79
N THR A 73 -0.44 -6.27 -6.66
CA THR A 73 -1.64 -7.10 -6.52
C THR A 73 -1.33 -8.47 -7.12
N VAL A 74 -1.56 -9.53 -6.33
CA VAL A 74 -1.12 -10.89 -6.65
C VAL A 74 -1.79 -11.45 -7.91
N LYS A 75 -1.22 -12.53 -8.45
CA LYS A 75 -1.70 -13.22 -9.64
C LYS A 75 -3.20 -13.54 -9.55
N GLY A 76 -3.91 -13.30 -10.64
CA GLY A 76 -5.36 -13.58 -10.72
C GLY A 76 -6.26 -12.56 -10.04
N ASP A 77 -5.70 -11.51 -9.43
CA ASP A 77 -6.45 -10.43 -8.80
C ASP A 77 -6.20 -9.10 -9.53
N VAL A 78 -7.28 -8.34 -9.75
CA VAL A 78 -7.31 -7.10 -10.54
C VAL A 78 -7.56 -5.86 -9.69
N HIS A 79 -7.84 -6.03 -8.40
CA HIS A 79 -8.27 -4.94 -7.54
C HIS A 79 -7.06 -4.24 -6.93
N ASP A 80 -6.98 -2.92 -7.11
CA ASP A 80 -5.79 -2.14 -6.76
C ASP A 80 -6.06 -0.82 -6.05
N ILE A 81 -7.32 -0.41 -5.87
CA ILE A 81 -7.65 0.86 -5.20
C ILE A 81 -6.92 1.00 -3.85
N GLY A 82 -7.01 -0.01 -2.99
CA GLY A 82 -6.32 0.00 -1.70
C GLY A 82 -4.79 0.00 -1.83
N LYS A 83 -4.23 -0.74 -2.81
CA LYS A 83 -2.79 -0.75 -3.11
C LYS A 83 -2.31 0.65 -3.51
N ASN A 84 -3.07 1.33 -4.36
CA ASN A 84 -2.72 2.65 -4.87
C ASN A 84 -2.74 3.69 -3.73
N ILE A 85 -3.73 3.62 -2.82
CA ILE A 85 -3.76 4.46 -1.62
C ILE A 85 -2.54 4.20 -0.74
N VAL A 86 -2.17 2.94 -0.51
CA VAL A 86 -0.95 2.58 0.25
C VAL A 86 0.30 3.14 -0.43
N GLY A 87 0.40 3.01 -1.75
CA GLY A 87 1.53 3.55 -2.52
C GLY A 87 1.68 5.06 -2.38
N VAL A 88 0.59 5.81 -2.48
CA VAL A 88 0.60 7.28 -2.26
C VAL A 88 1.01 7.62 -0.83
N VAL A 89 0.44 6.94 0.18
CA VAL A 89 0.76 7.20 1.59
C VAL A 89 2.23 6.92 1.89
N LEU A 90 2.79 5.83 1.37
CA LEU A 90 4.22 5.52 1.53
C LEU A 90 5.11 6.53 0.79
N GLY A 91 4.74 6.93 -0.43
CA GLY A 91 5.45 7.97 -1.19
C GLY A 91 5.49 9.32 -0.45
N CYS A 92 4.38 9.71 0.19
CA CYS A 92 4.34 10.91 1.04
C CYS A 92 5.22 10.83 2.29
N ASN A 93 5.69 9.64 2.67
CA ASN A 93 6.55 9.39 3.83
C ASN A 93 7.98 9.02 3.42
N ASN A 94 8.43 9.54 2.27
CA ASN A 94 9.81 9.45 1.84
C ASN A 94 10.28 8.01 1.54
N TYR A 95 9.38 7.16 1.04
CA TYR A 95 9.70 5.84 0.49
C TYR A 95 9.64 5.85 -1.04
N GLU A 96 10.56 5.14 -1.68
CA GLU A 96 10.50 4.91 -3.12
C GLU A 96 9.57 3.72 -3.40
N VAL A 97 8.43 3.95 -4.05
CA VAL A 97 7.43 2.91 -4.31
C VAL A 97 7.55 2.38 -5.73
N VAL A 98 7.81 1.07 -5.85
CA VAL A 98 7.80 0.33 -7.12
C VAL A 98 6.48 -0.45 -7.23
N ASP A 99 5.51 0.09 -7.96
CA ASP A 99 4.21 -0.56 -8.17
C ASP A 99 4.22 -1.42 -9.44
N LEU A 100 4.03 -2.74 -9.29
CA LEU A 100 3.97 -3.68 -10.40
C LEU A 100 2.59 -3.82 -11.04
N GLY A 101 1.58 -3.15 -10.50
CA GLY A 101 0.20 -3.22 -10.94
C GLY A 101 -0.52 -4.47 -10.44
N VAL A 102 -1.31 -5.08 -11.32
CA VAL A 102 -2.24 -6.17 -10.99
C VAL A 102 -1.95 -7.48 -11.71
N MET A 103 -2.52 -8.56 -11.19
CA MET A 103 -2.34 -9.92 -11.71
C MET A 103 -0.87 -10.34 -11.82
N VAL A 104 -0.03 -9.90 -10.88
CA VAL A 104 1.42 -10.07 -10.97
C VAL A 104 1.84 -11.45 -10.45
N SER A 105 2.56 -12.21 -11.28
CA SER A 105 3.12 -13.51 -10.89
C SER A 105 4.21 -13.38 -9.81
N ALA A 106 4.34 -14.39 -8.94
CA ALA A 106 5.42 -14.47 -7.96
C ALA A 106 6.81 -14.28 -8.59
N ASP A 107 7.11 -14.91 -9.73
CA ASP A 107 8.38 -14.75 -10.44
C ASP A 107 8.73 -13.28 -10.72
N LYS A 108 7.78 -12.55 -11.33
CA LYS A 108 7.96 -11.13 -11.64
C LYS A 108 8.12 -10.28 -10.37
N ILE A 109 7.36 -10.56 -9.31
CA ILE A 109 7.48 -9.86 -8.02
C ILE A 109 8.90 -10.03 -7.48
N LEU A 110 9.37 -11.27 -7.38
CA LEU A 110 10.66 -11.58 -6.78
C LEU A 110 11.83 -11.14 -7.66
N GLN A 111 11.72 -11.26 -8.98
CA GLN A 111 12.76 -10.77 -9.89
C GLN A 111 12.88 -9.24 -9.82
N THR A 112 11.75 -8.52 -9.88
CA THR A 112 11.75 -7.06 -9.75
C THR A 112 12.30 -6.62 -8.40
N ALA A 113 11.99 -7.36 -7.33
CA ALA A 113 12.52 -7.09 -5.99
C ALA A 113 14.05 -7.17 -5.95
N ILE A 114 14.65 -8.15 -6.64
CA ILE A 114 16.10 -8.29 -6.78
C ILE A 114 16.68 -7.17 -7.65
N ASP A 115 16.11 -6.97 -8.84
CA ASP A 115 16.61 -6.00 -9.83
C ASP A 115 16.61 -4.58 -9.26
N ASN A 116 15.57 -4.25 -8.48
CA ASN A 116 15.42 -2.96 -7.83
C ASN A 116 15.95 -2.95 -6.39
N LYS A 117 16.56 -4.03 -5.88
CA LYS A 117 17.13 -4.08 -4.52
C LYS A 117 16.17 -3.52 -3.46
N VAL A 118 14.92 -3.96 -3.48
CA VAL A 118 13.87 -3.41 -2.60
C VAL A 118 14.05 -3.88 -1.17
N ASP A 119 13.70 -3.03 -0.21
CA ASP A 119 13.83 -3.30 1.22
C ASP A 119 12.60 -4.01 1.79
N VAL A 120 11.44 -3.86 1.14
CA VAL A 120 10.16 -4.46 1.56
C VAL A 120 9.33 -4.86 0.34
N ILE A 121 8.66 -6.01 0.41
CA ILE A 121 7.63 -6.41 -0.56
C ILE A 121 6.26 -6.32 0.11
N GLY A 122 5.29 -5.68 -0.53
CA GLY A 122 3.89 -5.63 -0.12
C GLY A 122 2.97 -6.28 -1.15
N LEU A 123 2.14 -7.21 -0.69
CA LEU A 123 1.17 -7.92 -1.50
C LEU A 123 -0.25 -7.45 -1.19
N SER A 124 -1.03 -7.21 -2.24
CA SER A 124 -2.45 -6.86 -2.16
C SER A 124 -3.34 -7.96 -2.74
N GLY A 125 -4.50 -8.19 -2.12
CA GLY A 125 -5.52 -9.12 -2.60
C GLY A 125 -6.92 -8.83 -2.05
N LEU A 126 -7.93 -8.97 -2.90
CA LEU A 126 -9.35 -8.74 -2.60
C LEU A 126 -10.19 -10.03 -2.63
N ILE A 127 -9.79 -11.06 -3.37
CA ILE A 127 -10.57 -12.31 -3.50
C ILE A 127 -9.94 -13.47 -2.73
N THR A 128 -10.72 -14.54 -2.47
CA THR A 128 -10.24 -15.70 -1.72
C THR A 128 -9.05 -16.42 -2.38
N PRO A 129 -9.04 -16.64 -3.71
CA PRO A 129 -7.87 -17.24 -4.38
C PRO A 129 -6.57 -16.46 -4.19
N SER A 130 -6.63 -15.13 -3.99
CA SER A 130 -5.47 -14.28 -3.73
C SER A 130 -4.72 -14.67 -2.46
N LEU A 131 -5.40 -15.27 -1.49
CA LEU A 131 -4.78 -15.72 -0.24
C LEU A 131 -3.82 -16.89 -0.47
N ASP A 132 -4.17 -17.83 -1.36
CA ASP A 132 -3.30 -18.95 -1.70
C ASP A 132 -2.08 -18.47 -2.50
N GLU A 133 -2.25 -17.47 -3.38
CA GLU A 133 -1.14 -16.84 -4.10
C GLU A 133 -0.18 -16.11 -3.15
N MET A 134 -0.67 -15.47 -2.09
CA MET A 134 0.20 -14.86 -1.06
C MET A 134 1.02 -15.91 -0.28
N VAL A 135 0.42 -17.07 0.02
CA VAL A 135 1.14 -18.20 0.61
C VAL A 135 2.22 -18.69 -0.35
N TYR A 136 1.89 -18.83 -1.63
CA TYR A 136 2.83 -19.26 -2.66
C TYR A 136 4.01 -18.29 -2.81
N VAL A 137 3.76 -16.97 -2.80
CA VAL A 137 4.84 -15.96 -2.83
C VAL A 137 5.75 -16.10 -1.60
N ALA A 138 5.20 -16.28 -0.40
CA ALA A 138 6.00 -16.48 0.81
C ALA A 138 6.89 -17.73 0.73
N MET A 139 6.34 -18.85 0.22
CA MET A 139 7.11 -20.07 -0.02
C MET A 139 8.24 -19.85 -1.04
N GLU A 140 7.98 -19.11 -2.11
CA GLU A 140 8.99 -18.78 -3.13
C GLU A 140 10.07 -17.83 -2.61
N MET A 141 9.71 -16.88 -1.73
CA MET A 141 10.66 -16.02 -1.03
C MET A 141 11.61 -16.85 -0.16
N GLU A 142 11.07 -17.81 0.59
CA GLU A 142 11.89 -18.74 1.40
C GLU A 142 12.79 -19.61 0.51
N ARG A 143 12.23 -20.20 -0.55
CA ARG A 143 12.96 -21.05 -1.50
C ARG A 143 14.14 -20.32 -2.15
N ARG A 144 13.99 -19.02 -2.42
CA ARG A 144 15.03 -18.16 -3.02
C ARG A 144 15.93 -17.48 -1.99
N GLY A 145 15.70 -17.72 -0.70
CA GLY A 145 16.55 -17.20 0.37
C GLY A 145 16.41 -15.69 0.62
N PHE A 146 15.25 -15.09 0.30
CA PHE A 146 14.97 -13.69 0.63
C PHE A 146 15.08 -13.47 2.15
N LYS A 147 15.48 -12.26 2.53
CA LYS A 147 15.58 -11.84 3.93
C LYS A 147 14.79 -10.58 4.27
N ILE A 148 14.27 -9.89 3.26
CA ILE A 148 13.48 -8.67 3.42
C ILE A 148 12.07 -8.96 3.96
N PRO A 149 11.42 -8.03 4.68
CA PRO A 149 10.07 -8.19 5.16
C PRO A 149 9.01 -8.33 4.06
N LEU A 150 7.96 -9.09 4.36
CA LEU A 150 6.78 -9.28 3.51
C LEU A 150 5.54 -8.67 4.20
N LEU A 151 4.92 -7.69 3.56
CA LEU A 151 3.66 -7.10 3.98
C LEU A 151 2.48 -7.76 3.26
N ILE A 152 1.44 -8.06 4.02
CA ILE A 152 0.19 -8.65 3.52
C ILE A 152 -0.95 -7.68 3.77
N GLY A 153 -1.70 -7.32 2.75
CA GLY A 153 -2.86 -6.44 2.87
C GLY A 153 -3.94 -6.70 1.81
N GLY A 154 -5.06 -5.99 1.93
CA GLY A 154 -6.23 -6.12 1.06
C GLY A 154 -7.42 -6.81 1.75
N ALA A 155 -8.61 -6.69 1.16
CA ALA A 155 -9.87 -6.92 1.89
C ALA A 155 -10.09 -8.36 2.36
N THR A 156 -9.58 -9.37 1.64
CA THR A 156 -9.69 -10.78 2.07
C THR A 156 -8.61 -11.19 3.04
N THR A 157 -7.58 -10.36 3.22
CA THR A 157 -6.49 -10.66 4.15
C THR A 157 -6.95 -10.44 5.59
N SER A 158 -6.30 -11.14 6.50
CA SER A 158 -6.52 -10.93 7.93
C SER A 158 -5.27 -11.29 8.71
N ARG A 159 -5.17 -10.73 9.91
CA ARG A 159 -4.14 -11.09 10.89
C ARG A 159 -4.15 -12.60 11.17
N VAL A 160 -5.33 -13.21 11.29
CA VAL A 160 -5.46 -14.65 11.56
C VAL A 160 -4.96 -15.49 10.40
N HIS A 161 -5.39 -15.18 9.17
CA HIS A 161 -4.93 -15.90 7.99
C HIS A 161 -3.40 -15.78 7.85
N THR A 162 -2.87 -14.56 7.98
CA THR A 162 -1.42 -14.31 7.86
C THR A 162 -0.62 -15.10 8.88
N ALA A 163 -1.02 -15.08 10.17
CA ALA A 163 -0.34 -15.81 11.22
C ALA A 163 -0.38 -17.34 11.07
N VAL A 164 -1.49 -17.88 10.56
CA VAL A 164 -1.73 -19.34 10.48
C VAL A 164 -1.26 -19.95 9.15
N LYS A 165 -1.33 -19.19 8.05
CA LYS A 165 -1.14 -19.73 6.69
C LYS A 165 0.03 -19.13 5.93
N ILE A 166 0.38 -17.86 6.14
CA ILE A 166 1.43 -17.20 5.34
C ILE A 166 2.76 -17.20 6.10
N ALA A 167 2.77 -16.62 7.31
CA ALA A 167 3.97 -16.45 8.13
C ALA A 167 4.78 -17.74 8.38
N PRO A 168 4.17 -18.94 8.55
CA PRO A 168 4.94 -20.18 8.72
C PRO A 168 5.78 -20.59 7.50
N ASN A 169 5.53 -20.03 6.32
CA ASN A 169 6.20 -20.40 5.07
C ASN A 169 7.37 -19.49 4.72
N TYR A 170 7.70 -18.51 5.56
CA TYR A 170 8.82 -17.59 5.34
C TYR A 170 9.52 -17.26 6.65
N SER A 171 10.85 -17.42 6.68
CA SER A 171 11.70 -17.28 7.86
C SER A 171 11.86 -15.81 8.31
N SER A 172 11.75 -14.88 7.36
CA SER A 172 11.83 -13.45 7.60
C SER A 172 10.46 -12.85 7.98
N PRO A 173 10.42 -11.59 8.44
CA PRO A 173 9.18 -11.01 8.97
C PRO A 173 8.04 -11.00 7.94
N VAL A 174 6.88 -11.53 8.32
CA VAL A 174 5.62 -11.40 7.58
C VAL A 174 4.63 -10.62 8.43
N VAL A 175 4.12 -9.50 7.93
CA VAL A 175 3.24 -8.60 8.70
C VAL A 175 1.97 -8.29 7.92
N HIS A 176 0.83 -8.59 8.53
CA HIS A 176 -0.47 -8.13 8.06
C HIS A 176 -0.67 -6.65 8.40
N VAL A 177 -0.95 -5.82 7.39
CA VAL A 177 -1.23 -4.40 7.52
C VAL A 177 -2.70 -4.14 7.21
N LEU A 178 -3.42 -3.59 8.19
CA LEU A 178 -4.88 -3.43 8.12
C LEU A 178 -5.32 -2.41 7.05
N ASP A 179 -4.66 -1.26 7.03
CA ASP A 179 -5.03 -0.11 6.20
C ASP A 179 -3.80 0.75 5.88
N ALA A 180 -3.97 1.70 4.96
CA ALA A 180 -2.88 2.55 4.50
C ALA A 180 -2.27 3.41 5.62
N SER A 181 -3.05 3.86 6.60
CA SER A 181 -2.56 4.68 7.73
C SER A 181 -1.58 3.91 8.62
N ARG A 182 -1.69 2.58 8.65
CA ARG A 182 -0.79 1.70 9.41
C ARG A 182 0.46 1.28 8.64
N SER A 183 0.49 1.47 7.31
CA SER A 183 1.62 1.02 6.48
C SER A 183 2.94 1.70 6.86
N VAL A 184 2.92 3.01 7.10
CA VAL A 184 4.13 3.80 7.40
C VAL A 184 4.77 3.40 8.73
N PRO A 185 4.06 3.35 9.88
CA PRO A 185 4.66 2.87 11.13
C PRO A 185 5.16 1.43 11.05
N VAL A 186 4.49 0.56 10.29
CA VAL A 186 4.91 -0.84 10.14
C VAL A 186 6.23 -0.89 9.37
N VAL A 187 6.32 -0.24 8.21
CA VAL A 187 7.54 -0.19 7.41
C VAL A 187 8.67 0.44 8.22
N SER A 188 8.46 1.62 8.81
CA SER A 188 9.48 2.34 9.59
C SER A 188 10.09 1.49 10.70
N ASN A 189 9.29 0.67 11.41
CA ASN A 189 9.82 -0.24 12.42
C ASN A 189 10.54 -1.46 11.82
N LEU A 190 10.09 -1.97 10.67
CA LEU A 190 10.68 -3.14 10.01
C LEU A 190 12.04 -2.86 9.38
N ILE A 191 12.31 -1.63 8.95
CA ILE A 191 13.56 -1.20 8.33
C ILE A 191 14.30 -0.17 9.20
N ASN A 192 14.01 -0.15 10.50
CA ASN A 192 14.64 0.79 11.42
C ASN A 192 16.17 0.57 11.46
N PRO A 193 16.99 1.63 11.32
CA PRO A 193 18.45 1.50 11.40
C PRO A 193 18.94 1.08 12.80
N ASP A 194 18.15 1.32 13.85
CA ASP A 194 18.39 0.74 15.17
C ASP A 194 17.94 -0.73 15.19
N ASN A 195 18.93 -1.62 15.07
CA ASN A 195 18.74 -3.07 15.11
C ASN A 195 17.97 -3.54 16.35
N LYS A 196 18.10 -2.87 17.51
CA LYS A 196 17.38 -3.26 18.72
C LYS A 196 15.89 -2.99 18.55
N ILE A 197 15.52 -1.78 18.14
CA ILE A 197 14.12 -1.40 17.87
C ILE A 197 13.50 -2.32 16.82
N GLN A 198 14.22 -2.56 15.73
CA GLN A 198 13.79 -3.45 14.66
C GLN A 198 13.55 -4.88 15.18
N SER A 199 14.51 -5.44 15.91
CA SER A 199 14.43 -6.81 16.44
C SER A 199 13.32 -6.97 17.48
N ASP A 200 13.14 -5.98 18.36
CA ASP A 200 12.08 -5.95 19.38
C ASP A 200 10.70 -5.91 18.70
N TYR A 201 10.55 -5.11 17.65
CA TYR A 201 9.32 -5.06 16.85
C TYR A 201 9.03 -6.42 16.18
N ILE A 202 10.00 -7.00 15.48
CA ILE A 202 9.86 -8.31 14.84
C ILE A 202 9.50 -9.39 15.86
N GLN A 203 10.15 -9.38 17.02
CA GLN A 203 9.88 -10.33 18.09
C GLN A 203 8.46 -10.16 18.65
N SER A 204 7.98 -8.93 18.80
CA SER A 204 6.61 -8.66 19.25
C SER A 204 5.56 -9.26 18.30
N ILE A 205 5.76 -9.14 16.98
CA ILE A 205 4.89 -9.74 15.96
C ILE A 205 4.94 -11.27 16.01
N LYS A 206 6.14 -11.86 16.19
CA LYS A 206 6.28 -13.32 16.32
C LYS A 206 5.50 -13.86 17.52
N VAL A 207 5.62 -13.22 18.68
CA VAL A 207 4.88 -13.58 19.90
C VAL A 207 3.37 -13.43 19.68
N GLU A 208 2.96 -12.33 19.06
CA GLU A 208 1.56 -12.07 18.72
C GLU A 208 0.98 -13.16 17.81
N TYR A 209 1.71 -13.55 16.77
CA TYR A 209 1.25 -14.54 15.78
C TYR A 209 1.21 -15.95 16.36
N GLU A 210 2.13 -16.28 17.27
CA GLU A 210 2.09 -17.55 17.97
C GLU A 210 0.84 -17.67 18.85
N LYS A 211 0.50 -16.61 19.59
CA LYS A 211 -0.74 -16.57 20.35
C LYS A 211 -1.98 -16.77 19.45
N VAL A 212 -2.01 -16.09 18.30
CA VAL A 212 -3.11 -16.22 17.33
C VAL A 212 -3.22 -17.67 16.80
N ARG A 213 -2.09 -18.33 16.51
CA ARG A 213 -2.09 -19.74 16.06
C ARG A 213 -2.65 -20.68 17.13
N ILE A 214 -2.21 -20.52 18.37
CA ILE A 214 -2.70 -21.33 19.51
C ILE A 214 -4.21 -21.13 19.70
N ASP A 215 -4.67 -19.88 19.71
CA ASP A 215 -6.09 -19.56 19.91
C ASP A 215 -6.97 -20.08 18.76
N HIS A 216 -6.49 -19.98 17.52
CA HIS A 216 -7.18 -20.53 16.35
C HIS A 216 -7.28 -22.06 16.43
N SER A 217 -6.21 -22.74 16.85
CA SER A 217 -6.19 -24.20 17.03
C SER A 217 -7.21 -24.65 18.09
N LYS A 218 -7.25 -23.99 19.25
CA LYS A 218 -8.23 -24.26 20.31
C LYS A 218 -9.67 -24.11 19.83
N LYS A 219 -9.97 -23.01 19.10
CA LYS A 219 -11.30 -22.79 18.53
C LYS A 219 -11.68 -23.86 17.50
N ARG A 220 -10.72 -24.36 16.72
CA ARG A 220 -10.97 -25.42 15.74
C ARG A 220 -11.29 -26.75 16.43
N ALA A 221 -10.57 -27.09 17.50
CA ALA A 221 -10.82 -28.29 18.29
C ALA A 221 -12.18 -28.26 19.00
N ALA A 222 -12.67 -27.08 19.38
CA ALA A 222 -13.97 -26.90 20.03
C ALA A 222 -15.19 -26.96 19.08
N LYS A 223 -14.99 -27.03 17.76
CA LYS A 223 -16.12 -27.09 16.80
C LYS A 223 -16.67 -28.51 16.70
N ASN A 224 -17.94 -28.66 17.07
CA ASN A 224 -18.70 -29.89 16.85
C ASN A 224 -19.24 -29.90 15.41
N PHE A 225 -18.56 -30.60 14.51
CA PHE A 225 -19.04 -30.83 13.15
C PHE A 225 -20.03 -31.99 13.13
N VAL A 226 -21.12 -31.83 12.36
CA VAL A 226 -22.01 -32.94 12.01
C VAL A 226 -21.50 -33.64 10.75
N SER A 227 -21.84 -34.91 10.59
CA SER A 227 -21.58 -35.62 9.34
C SER A 227 -22.31 -34.98 8.15
N LEU A 228 -21.78 -35.17 6.94
CA LEU A 228 -22.45 -34.72 5.71
C LEU A 228 -23.88 -35.30 5.59
N SER A 229 -24.09 -36.54 6.05
CA SER A 229 -25.41 -37.16 6.07
C SER A 229 -26.38 -36.42 6.99
N GLN A 230 -25.97 -36.13 8.23
CA GLN A 230 -26.78 -35.36 9.18
C GLN A 230 -27.08 -33.95 8.68
N ALA A 231 -26.09 -33.27 8.09
CA ALA A 231 -26.30 -31.94 7.49
C ALA A 231 -27.36 -31.97 6.38
N ARG A 232 -27.32 -33.00 5.51
CA ARG A 232 -28.31 -33.19 4.43
C ARG A 232 -29.70 -33.56 4.96
N GLN A 233 -29.77 -34.28 6.08
CA GLN A 233 -31.04 -34.56 6.77
C GLN A 233 -31.63 -33.27 7.36
N ASN A 234 -30.77 -32.38 7.88
CA ASN A 234 -31.13 -31.04 8.38
C ASN A 234 -31.29 -29.99 7.27
N ARG A 235 -31.55 -30.41 6.02
CA ARG A 235 -31.81 -29.48 4.92
C ARG A 235 -33.06 -28.63 5.21
N PHE A 236 -33.18 -27.49 4.53
CA PHE A 236 -34.42 -26.71 4.55
C PHE A 236 -35.61 -27.59 4.11
N ILE A 237 -36.62 -27.71 4.98
CA ILE A 237 -37.84 -28.49 4.75
C ILE A 237 -38.97 -27.54 4.43
N SER A 238 -39.65 -27.77 3.31
CA SER A 238 -40.85 -27.02 2.94
C SER A 238 -41.82 -27.90 2.17
N ASP A 239 -43.10 -27.51 2.18
CA ASP A 239 -44.15 -28.15 1.40
C ASP A 239 -44.18 -27.56 -0.01
N TRP A 240 -43.39 -28.15 -0.90
CA TRP A 240 -43.25 -27.71 -2.29
C TRP A 240 -44.55 -27.76 -3.09
N ASN A 241 -45.56 -28.53 -2.65
CA ASN A 241 -46.87 -28.59 -3.30
C ASN A 241 -47.75 -27.40 -2.91
N LYS A 242 -47.48 -26.74 -1.78
CA LYS A 242 -48.22 -25.57 -1.32
C LYS A 242 -47.56 -24.25 -1.70
N ILE A 243 -46.26 -24.26 -2.02
CA ILE A 243 -45.56 -23.05 -2.44
C ILE A 243 -45.84 -22.77 -3.90
N GLN A 244 -46.43 -21.62 -4.18
CA GLN A 244 -46.54 -21.10 -5.53
C GLN A 244 -45.19 -20.46 -5.95
N ILE A 245 -44.39 -21.20 -6.69
CA ILE A 245 -43.15 -20.67 -7.28
C ILE A 245 -43.51 -19.83 -8.50
N LYS A 246 -43.32 -18.51 -8.44
CA LYS A 246 -43.60 -17.61 -9.56
C LYS A 246 -42.63 -17.89 -10.71
N LYS A 247 -43.17 -18.23 -11.88
CA LYS A 247 -42.38 -18.37 -13.11
C LYS A 247 -41.77 -17.00 -13.48
N PRO A 248 -40.47 -16.91 -13.81
CA PRO A 248 -39.89 -15.68 -14.32
C PRO A 248 -40.60 -15.20 -15.59
N GLU A 249 -40.74 -13.88 -15.74
CA GLU A 249 -41.40 -13.27 -16.91
C GLU A 249 -40.63 -13.51 -18.21
N MET A 250 -39.29 -13.58 -18.12
CA MET A 250 -38.41 -13.95 -19.23
C MET A 250 -37.48 -15.09 -18.79
N LEU A 251 -37.40 -16.10 -19.65
CA LEU A 251 -36.43 -17.19 -19.53
C LEU A 251 -35.28 -16.96 -20.51
N GLY A 252 -34.12 -17.57 -20.25
CA GLY A 252 -32.93 -17.41 -21.10
C GLY A 252 -32.12 -16.17 -20.76
N VAL A 253 -31.15 -15.85 -21.62
CA VAL A 253 -30.19 -14.76 -21.39
C VAL A 253 -30.74 -13.46 -21.95
N SER A 254 -30.83 -12.44 -21.10
CA SER A 254 -31.14 -11.06 -21.50
C SER A 254 -29.89 -10.20 -21.36
N VAL A 255 -29.48 -9.53 -22.45
CA VAL A 255 -28.30 -8.65 -22.45
C VAL A 255 -28.75 -7.19 -22.40
N LEU A 256 -28.39 -6.48 -21.33
CA LEU A 256 -28.61 -5.05 -21.21
C LEU A 256 -27.43 -4.30 -21.84
N LYS A 257 -27.60 -3.79 -23.06
CA LYS A 257 -26.58 -2.99 -23.77
C LYS A 257 -26.83 -1.51 -23.55
N ASN A 258 -25.76 -0.73 -23.41
CA ASN A 258 -25.79 0.74 -23.36
C ASN A 258 -26.76 1.30 -22.31
N TYR A 259 -26.74 0.72 -21.11
CA TYR A 259 -27.61 1.17 -20.02
C TYR A 259 -27.20 2.56 -19.54
N SER A 260 -28.16 3.44 -19.30
CA SER A 260 -27.88 4.84 -18.98
C SER A 260 -27.19 5.00 -17.63
N LEU A 261 -26.06 5.71 -17.60
CA LEU A 261 -25.40 6.12 -16.36
C LEU A 261 -26.33 7.00 -15.49
N SER A 262 -27.17 7.83 -16.10
CA SER A 262 -28.13 8.66 -15.36
C SER A 262 -29.19 7.82 -14.64
N ALA A 263 -29.52 6.64 -15.17
CA ALA A 263 -30.38 5.68 -14.50
C ALA A 263 -29.62 4.97 -13.36
N LEU A 264 -28.40 4.49 -13.61
CA LEU A 264 -27.58 3.80 -12.60
C LEU A 264 -27.22 4.69 -11.42
N ARG A 265 -27.00 5.99 -11.64
CA ARG A 265 -26.67 6.97 -10.60
C ARG A 265 -27.68 7.00 -9.45
N LYS A 266 -28.96 6.71 -9.72
CA LYS A 266 -30.03 6.66 -8.71
C LYS A 266 -29.92 5.47 -7.76
N TYR A 267 -29.14 4.45 -8.13
CA TYR A 267 -28.97 3.20 -7.40
C TYR A 267 -27.56 3.05 -6.79
N ILE A 268 -26.70 4.06 -6.93
CA ILE A 268 -25.38 4.05 -6.28
C ILE A 268 -25.58 4.17 -4.77
N ASP A 269 -25.12 3.16 -4.03
CA ASP A 269 -24.85 3.30 -2.60
C ASP A 269 -23.51 4.03 -2.43
N TRP A 270 -23.57 5.24 -1.89
CA TRP A 270 -22.39 6.06 -1.66
C TRP A 270 -21.66 5.73 -0.36
N THR A 271 -22.24 4.87 0.49
CA THR A 271 -21.61 4.46 1.75
C THR A 271 -20.25 3.79 1.51
N PRO A 272 -20.12 2.76 0.64
CA PRO A 272 -18.82 2.15 0.34
C PRO A 272 -17.83 3.11 -0.33
N PHE A 273 -18.33 4.09 -1.10
CA PHE A 273 -17.49 5.12 -1.70
C PHE A 273 -16.79 5.95 -0.62
N PHE A 274 -17.52 6.48 0.37
CA PHE A 274 -16.90 7.22 1.47
C PHE A 274 -15.97 6.36 2.33
N MET A 275 -16.34 5.11 2.59
CA MET A 275 -15.47 4.16 3.30
C MET A 275 -14.12 3.95 2.60
N THR A 276 -14.11 3.94 1.26
CA THR A 276 -12.87 3.81 0.46
C THR A 276 -11.90 4.98 0.71
N TRP A 277 -12.44 6.15 1.02
CA TRP A 277 -11.69 7.36 1.36
C TRP A 277 -11.47 7.54 2.87
N GLU A 278 -11.62 6.48 3.67
CA GLU A 278 -11.49 6.48 5.13
C GLU A 278 -12.49 7.42 5.86
N LEU A 279 -13.57 7.84 5.18
CA LEU A 279 -14.65 8.65 5.74
C LEU A 279 -15.74 7.71 6.29
N LYS A 280 -15.69 7.46 7.60
CA LYS A 280 -16.56 6.49 8.27
C LYS A 280 -17.93 7.09 8.59
N GLY A 281 -18.97 6.58 7.94
CA GLY A 281 -20.37 6.93 8.18
C GLY A 281 -21.27 6.41 7.08
N LYS A 282 -22.59 6.41 7.31
CA LYS A 282 -23.59 5.94 6.34
C LYS A 282 -24.09 7.10 5.48
N TYR A 283 -24.22 6.91 4.17
CA TYR A 283 -24.90 7.88 3.32
C TYR A 283 -26.44 7.87 3.55
N PRO A 284 -27.13 9.02 3.59
CA PRO A 284 -26.59 10.39 3.55
C PRO A 284 -26.21 10.97 4.93
N ALA A 285 -26.45 10.26 6.04
CA ALA A 285 -26.20 10.78 7.39
C ALA A 285 -24.75 11.26 7.66
N ILE A 286 -23.78 10.81 6.87
CA ILE A 286 -22.38 11.24 6.96
C ILE A 286 -22.16 12.74 6.66
N PHE A 287 -23.06 13.41 5.93
CA PHE A 287 -22.97 14.87 5.71
C PHE A 287 -23.13 15.68 7.00
N ASP A 288 -23.90 15.15 7.95
CA ASP A 288 -24.16 15.80 9.25
C ASP A 288 -23.12 15.40 10.31
N SER A 289 -22.04 14.70 9.91
CA SER A 289 -20.99 14.31 10.83
C SER A 289 -20.15 15.52 11.26
N ASP A 290 -20.05 15.76 12.57
CA ASP A 290 -19.15 16.79 13.13
C ASP A 290 -17.69 16.60 12.72
N LYS A 291 -17.28 15.34 12.46
CA LYS A 291 -15.90 14.97 12.14
C LYS A 291 -15.58 15.00 10.65
N TYR A 292 -16.53 14.63 9.79
CA TYR A 292 -16.27 14.40 8.37
C TYR A 292 -17.16 15.22 7.42
N GLY A 293 -18.20 15.90 7.93
CA GLY A 293 -19.24 16.51 7.10
C GLY A 293 -18.71 17.53 6.09
N ARG A 294 -17.66 18.27 6.45
CA ARG A 294 -17.01 19.26 5.57
C ARG A 294 -16.28 18.58 4.40
N GLU A 295 -15.47 17.58 4.69
CA GLU A 295 -14.67 16.84 3.71
C GLU A 295 -15.57 16.01 2.78
N VAL A 296 -16.65 15.43 3.32
CA VAL A 296 -17.66 14.69 2.58
C VAL A 296 -18.33 15.58 1.54
N GLY A 297 -18.70 16.81 1.90
CA GLY A 297 -19.29 17.78 0.98
C GLY A 297 -18.41 18.05 -0.23
N GLY A 298 -17.12 18.35 0.01
CA GLY A 298 -16.14 18.59 -1.06
C GLY A 298 -15.93 17.38 -1.95
N LEU A 299 -15.71 16.19 -1.36
CA LEU A 299 -15.51 14.95 -2.11
C LEU A 299 -16.75 14.57 -2.94
N PHE A 300 -17.95 14.81 -2.40
CA PHE A 300 -19.19 14.48 -3.08
C PHE A 300 -19.54 15.43 -4.21
N GLU A 301 -19.04 16.68 -4.20
CA GLU A 301 -19.23 17.60 -5.32
C GLU A 301 -18.41 17.20 -6.54
N ILE A 302 -17.19 16.67 -6.34
CA ILE A 302 -16.33 16.14 -7.43
C ILE A 302 -17.05 15.07 -8.26
N ARG A 303 -18.03 14.36 -7.68
CA ARG A 303 -18.83 13.37 -8.43
C ARG A 303 -19.57 13.97 -9.63
N LYS A 304 -19.94 15.25 -9.59
CA LYS A 304 -20.72 15.92 -10.65
C LYS A 304 -19.90 16.10 -11.93
N GLU A 305 -18.58 16.05 -11.84
CA GLU A 305 -17.67 16.18 -12.97
C GLU A 305 -17.34 14.82 -13.63
N ILE A 306 -17.57 13.71 -12.92
CA ILE A 306 -17.16 12.37 -13.32
C ILE A 306 -18.34 11.50 -13.84
N VAL A 307 -19.56 11.78 -13.37
CA VAL A 307 -20.80 11.02 -13.67
C VAL A 307 -21.95 11.98 -13.98
#